data_AF-A0A5B2Z3E0-F1
#
_entry.id   AF-A0A5B2Z3E0-F1
#
_cell.length_a   1.000
_cell.length_b   1.000
_cell.length_c   1.000
_cell.angle_alpha   90.00
_cell.angle_beta   90.00
_cell.angle_gamma   90.00
#
_symmetry.space_group_name_H-M   'P 1'
#
loop_
_entity.id
_entity.type
_entity.pdbx_description
1 polymer ?
#
loop_
_entity_poly.entity_id
_entity_poly.type
_entity_poly.pdbx_seq_one_letter_code
_entity_poly.pdbx_strand_id
1 'polypeptide(L)'
;MISIIIVVYMIFPGYELNIAGTEWFILIIIVVIFIFPKNISGFSKTMGKVIGEYEKARRKIMDQKNMIIPDQKGEIIENKYVGPKVYHPISSEREKLEIIAKSLGIEFENLLDDDLRTKISQKLKINKEKDKEKEY
;
A
#
# COMPACT_ATOMS: atom_id res chain seq x y z
N MET A 1 -10.79 18.13 -40.07
CA MET A 1 -11.79 18.15 -38.99
C MET A 1 -13.20 17.98 -39.55
N ILE A 2 -13.63 18.86 -40.45
CA ILE A 2 -14.95 18.82 -41.12
C ILE A 2 -15.18 17.49 -41.88
N SER A 3 -14.19 16.98 -42.61
CA SER A 3 -14.35 15.73 -43.39
C SER A 3 -14.57 14.47 -42.54
N ILE A 4 -14.08 14.44 -41.30
CA ILE A 4 -14.23 13.26 -40.42
C ILE A 4 -15.65 13.24 -39.82
N ILE A 5 -16.16 14.41 -39.44
CA ILE A 5 -17.51 14.58 -38.88
C ILE A 5 -18.57 14.13 -39.90
N ILE A 6 -18.38 14.49 -41.17
CA ILE A 6 -19.28 14.09 -42.27
C ILE A 6 -19.32 12.57 -42.46
N VAL A 7 -18.16 11.90 -42.41
CA VAL A 7 -18.07 10.44 -42.58
C VAL A 7 -18.77 9.71 -41.43
N VAL A 8 -18.61 10.19 -40.20
CA VAL A 8 -19.26 9.62 -39.01
C VAL A 8 -20.79 9.81 -39.07
N TYR A 9 -21.27 10.97 -39.51
CA TYR A 9 -22.70 11.23 -39.71
C TYR A 9 -23.33 10.31 -40.77
N MET A 10 -22.54 9.93 -41.79
CA MET A 10 -22.99 9.02 -42.86
C MET A 10 -23.14 7.56 -42.38
N ILE A 11 -22.29 7.12 -41.45
CA ILE A 11 -22.28 5.73 -40.96
C ILE A 11 -23.43 5.46 -39.99
N PHE A 12 -23.90 6.49 -39.27
CA PHE A 12 -25.11 6.32 -38.49
C PHE A 12 -26.05 7.55 -38.54
N PRO A 13 -27.06 7.53 -39.43
CA PRO A 13 -27.91 8.69 -39.71
C PRO A 13 -29.05 8.92 -38.70
N GLY A 14 -29.14 8.12 -37.63
CA GLY A 14 -30.31 8.05 -36.73
C GLY A 14 -30.12 8.59 -35.31
N TYR A 15 -28.93 9.08 -34.96
CA TYR A 15 -28.74 9.83 -33.72
C TYR A 15 -28.90 11.31 -34.01
N GLU A 16 -29.96 11.93 -33.49
CA GLU A 16 -29.91 13.37 -33.27
C GLU A 16 -28.78 13.59 -32.26
N LEU A 17 -27.64 14.12 -32.73
CA LEU A 17 -26.46 14.45 -31.93
C LEU A 17 -26.86 15.53 -30.94
N ASN A 18 -27.48 15.10 -29.84
CA ASN A 18 -27.83 15.95 -28.73
C ASN A 18 -26.48 16.37 -28.11
N ILE A 19 -26.12 17.64 -28.33
CA ILE A 19 -24.86 18.29 -27.90
C ILE A 19 -24.62 18.14 -26.37
N ALA A 20 -25.65 17.71 -25.63
CA ALA A 20 -25.65 17.48 -24.20
C ALA A 20 -24.98 16.18 -23.70
N GLY A 21 -24.40 15.30 -24.54
CA GLY A 21 -23.58 14.22 -23.99
C GLY A 21 -23.08 13.12 -24.94
N THR A 22 -23.92 12.62 -25.84
CA THR A 22 -23.58 11.45 -26.68
C THR A 22 -22.44 11.75 -27.67
N GLU A 23 -22.31 13.01 -28.10
CA GLU A 23 -21.27 13.47 -29.02
C GLU A 23 -19.85 13.41 -28.40
N TRP A 24 -19.72 13.73 -27.11
CA TRP A 24 -18.43 13.62 -26.41
C TRP A 24 -17.98 12.17 -26.29
N PHE A 25 -18.91 11.26 -26.06
CA PHE A 25 -18.63 9.84 -25.94
C PHE A 25 -18.18 9.23 -27.27
N ILE A 26 -18.82 9.57 -28.40
CA ILE A 26 -18.42 9.08 -29.71
C ILE A 26 -17.05 9.65 -30.15
N LEU A 27 -16.77 10.91 -29.85
CA LEU A 27 -15.45 11.52 -30.12
C LEU A 27 -14.35 10.83 -29.31
N ILE A 28 -14.59 10.53 -28.03
CA ILE A 28 -13.64 9.77 -27.20
C ILE A 28 -13.36 8.39 -27.82
N ILE A 29 -14.40 7.66 -28.24
CA ILE A 29 -14.23 6.34 -28.86
C ILE A 29 -13.43 6.41 -30.16
N ILE A 30 -13.71 7.38 -31.03
CA ILE A 30 -12.98 7.55 -32.30
C ILE A 30 -11.51 7.86 -32.05
N VAL A 31 -11.22 8.76 -31.10
CA VAL A 31 -9.85 9.10 -30.70
C VAL A 31 -9.13 7.88 -30.12
N VAL A 32 -9.80 7.11 -29.26
CA VAL A 32 -9.26 5.86 -28.70
C VAL A 32 -8.93 4.88 -29.83
N ILE A 33 -9.85 4.59 -30.75
CA ILE A 33 -9.64 3.66 -31.87
C ILE A 33 -8.48 4.11 -32.78
N PHE A 34 -8.26 5.40 -32.98
CA PHE A 34 -7.14 5.91 -33.76
C PHE A 34 -5.79 5.77 -33.05
N ILE A 35 -5.77 5.89 -31.72
CA ILE A 35 -4.56 5.78 -30.89
C ILE A 35 -4.21 4.32 -30.59
N PHE A 36 -5.22 3.45 -30.46
CA PHE A 36 -5.08 2.07 -30.02
C PHE A 36 -4.22 1.14 -30.91
N PRO A 37 -4.24 1.18 -32.25
CA PRO A 37 -3.64 0.11 -33.06
C PRO A 37 -2.11 0.06 -33.02
N LYS A 38 -1.43 1.11 -32.55
CA LYS A 38 0.03 1.23 -32.75
C LYS A 38 0.90 0.61 -31.65
N ASN A 39 0.42 0.37 -30.42
CA ASN A 39 1.33 0.03 -29.30
C ASN A 39 0.80 -0.94 -28.21
N ILE A 40 -0.32 -1.66 -28.41
CA ILE A 40 -0.95 -2.51 -27.37
C ILE A 40 0.01 -3.58 -26.81
N SER A 41 0.83 -4.20 -27.66
CA SER A 41 1.73 -5.30 -27.27
C SER A 41 2.90 -4.85 -26.38
N GLY A 42 3.35 -3.60 -26.51
CA GLY A 42 4.39 -3.02 -25.65
C GLY A 42 3.82 -2.46 -24.35
N PHE A 43 2.63 -1.85 -24.42
CA PHE A 43 1.91 -1.32 -23.25
C PHE A 43 1.44 -2.43 -22.30
N SER A 44 0.98 -3.56 -22.81
CA SER A 44 0.57 -4.70 -21.98
C SER A 44 1.74 -5.31 -21.20
N LYS A 45 2.93 -5.37 -21.80
CA LYS A 45 4.16 -5.87 -21.13
C LYS A 45 4.61 -4.94 -20.00
N THR A 46 4.52 -3.63 -20.20
CA THR A 46 4.90 -2.63 -19.19
C THR A 46 3.86 -2.55 -18.07
N MET A 47 2.57 -2.50 -18.40
CA MET A 47 1.51 -2.53 -17.39
C MET A 47 1.44 -3.85 -16.64
N GLY A 48 1.64 -4.99 -17.29
CA GLY A 48 1.72 -6.28 -16.62
C GLY A 48 2.88 -6.37 -15.63
N LYS A 49 4.04 -5.77 -15.95
CA LYS A 49 5.17 -5.66 -15.01
C LYS A 49 4.85 -4.77 -13.82
N VAL A 50 4.30 -3.57 -14.05
CA VAL A 50 3.95 -2.62 -12.99
C VAL A 50 2.88 -3.20 -12.06
N ILE A 51 1.82 -3.79 -12.63
CA ILE A 51 0.76 -4.45 -11.86
C ILE A 51 1.32 -5.65 -11.08
N GLY A 52 2.19 -6.46 -11.70
CA GLY A 52 2.82 -7.60 -11.04
C GLY A 52 3.78 -7.22 -9.90
N GLU A 53 4.54 -6.13 -10.04
CA GLU A 53 5.38 -5.59 -8.96
C GLU A 53 4.53 -4.98 -7.85
N TYR A 54 3.44 -4.28 -8.20
CA TYR A 54 2.47 -3.76 -7.24
C TYR A 54 1.81 -4.88 -6.43
N GLU A 55 1.36 -5.96 -7.08
CA GLU A 55 0.78 -7.11 -6.40
C GLU A 55 1.78 -7.80 -5.49
N LYS A 56 3.05 -7.93 -5.91
CA LYS A 56 4.13 -8.46 -5.06
C LYS A 56 4.37 -7.57 -3.83
N ALA A 57 4.40 -6.25 -4.00
CA ALA A 57 4.56 -5.31 -2.89
C ALA A 57 3.36 -5.36 -1.94
N ARG A 58 2.14 -5.36 -2.48
CA ARG A 58 0.89 -5.49 -1.73
C ARG A 58 0.84 -6.81 -0.96
N ARG A 59 1.21 -7.93 -1.58
CA ARG A 59 1.31 -9.24 -0.92
C ARG A 59 2.28 -9.20 0.24
N LYS A 60 3.49 -8.64 0.09
CA LYS A 60 4.43 -8.50 1.21
C LYS A 60 3.86 -7.68 2.37
N ILE A 61 3.08 -6.63 2.10
CA ILE A 61 2.41 -5.83 3.15
C ILE A 61 1.28 -6.63 3.80
N MET A 62 0.51 -7.38 3.01
CA MET A 62 -0.56 -8.24 3.51
C MET A 62 -0.05 -9.45 4.28
N ASP A 63 1.06 -10.06 3.86
CA ASP A 63 1.70 -11.17 4.54
C ASP A 63 2.28 -10.70 5.87
N GLN A 64 2.86 -9.51 5.94
CA GLN A 64 3.22 -8.86 7.21
C GLN A 64 1.99 -8.58 8.10
N LYS A 65 0.85 -8.23 7.49
CA LYS A 65 -0.43 -8.08 8.21
C LYS A 65 -1.00 -9.43 8.67
N ASN A 66 -0.75 -10.52 7.94
CA ASN A 66 -1.25 -11.86 8.25
C ASN A 66 -0.27 -12.66 9.14
N MET A 67 0.96 -12.17 9.35
CA MET A 67 1.86 -12.61 10.44
C MET A 67 1.38 -12.13 11.82
N ILE A 68 0.26 -11.41 11.88
CA ILE A 68 -0.53 -11.23 13.10
C ILE A 68 -1.21 -12.57 13.38
N ILE A 69 -0.71 -13.28 14.39
CA ILE A 69 -1.20 -14.58 14.86
C ILE A 69 -2.73 -14.56 14.97
N PRO A 70 -3.48 -15.44 14.28
CA PRO A 70 -4.88 -15.66 14.62
C PRO A 70 -4.89 -16.30 16.00
N ASP A 71 -5.40 -15.58 17.00
CA ASP A 71 -5.73 -16.19 18.29
C ASP A 71 -6.68 -17.38 18.02
N GLN A 72 -6.49 -18.46 18.78
CA GLN A 72 -7.06 -19.79 18.59
C GLN A 72 -8.59 -19.85 18.78
N LYS A 73 -9.29 -18.71 18.72
CA LYS A 73 -10.71 -18.56 19.06
C LYS A 73 -11.59 -17.95 17.98
N GLY A 74 -11.06 -17.63 16.80
CA GLY A 74 -11.89 -17.30 15.64
C GLY A 74 -12.79 -16.07 15.80
N GLU A 75 -12.59 -15.26 16.83
CA GLU A 75 -13.22 -13.95 16.94
C GLU A 75 -12.37 -12.92 16.19
N ILE A 76 -13.02 -12.09 15.39
CA ILE A 76 -12.40 -10.99 14.66
C ILE A 76 -12.08 -9.90 15.69
N ILE A 77 -11.03 -10.11 16.47
CA ILE A 77 -10.49 -9.08 17.36
C ILE A 77 -9.82 -8.07 16.43
N GLU A 78 -10.26 -6.81 16.49
CA GLU A 78 -9.64 -5.67 15.81
C GLU A 78 -8.13 -5.85 15.72
N ASN A 79 -7.57 -5.70 14.51
CA ASN A 79 -6.16 -5.82 14.17
C ASN A 79 -5.22 -5.18 15.22
N LYS A 80 -4.95 -5.86 16.33
CA LYS A 80 -4.20 -5.31 17.45
C LYS A 80 -2.75 -5.65 17.20
N TYR A 81 -2.09 -4.78 16.44
CA TYR A 81 -0.65 -4.78 16.32
C TYR A 81 -0.02 -4.84 17.72
N VAL A 82 0.76 -5.91 17.99
CA VAL A 82 1.41 -6.17 19.30
C VAL A 82 2.83 -5.58 19.35
N GLY A 83 3.20 -4.72 18.40
CA GLY A 83 4.49 -4.03 18.39
C GLY A 83 4.42 -2.57 18.85
N PRO A 84 5.56 -1.85 18.81
CA PRO A 84 5.63 -0.43 19.14
C PRO A 84 4.81 0.43 18.16
N LYS A 85 3.78 1.14 18.64
CA LYS A 85 2.91 1.95 17.77
C LYS A 85 3.67 3.14 17.18
N VAL A 86 3.77 3.19 15.84
CA VAL A 86 4.39 4.28 15.08
C VAL A 86 3.30 5.10 14.40
N TYR A 87 3.21 6.39 14.72
CA TYR A 87 2.12 7.27 14.25
C TYR A 87 2.53 8.19 13.10
N HIS A 88 3.82 8.30 12.80
CA HIS A 88 4.38 9.16 11.77
C HIS A 88 5.69 8.60 11.21
N PRO A 89 6.17 9.09 10.06
CA PRO A 89 7.51 8.76 9.58
C PRO A 89 8.55 9.08 10.66
N ILE A 90 9.41 8.11 10.93
CA ILE A 90 10.46 8.26 11.94
C ILE A 90 11.62 9.02 11.32
N SER A 91 11.95 10.16 11.92
CA SER A 91 12.89 11.12 11.38
C SER A 91 14.33 10.88 11.82
N SER A 92 14.53 10.19 12.95
CA SER A 92 15.85 10.01 13.57
C SER A 92 16.05 8.63 14.19
N GLU A 93 17.32 8.27 14.43
CA GLU A 93 17.64 7.04 15.16
C GLU A 93 17.25 7.10 16.63
N ARG A 94 17.40 8.28 17.26
CA ARG A 94 16.94 8.55 18.61
C ARG A 94 15.48 8.19 18.79
N GLU A 95 14.63 8.69 17.90
CA GLU A 95 13.18 8.46 17.93
C GLU A 95 12.82 6.96 17.84
N LYS A 96 13.58 6.15 17.08
CA LYS A 96 13.41 4.68 17.06
C LYS A 96 13.65 4.08 18.44
N LEU A 97 14.72 4.49 19.11
CA LEU A 97 15.06 3.99 20.44
C LEU A 97 14.00 4.37 21.47
N GLU A 98 13.46 5.58 21.40
CA GLU A 98 12.41 6.06 22.30
C GLU A 98 11.09 5.29 22.13
N ILE A 99 10.69 5.00 20.88
CA ILE A 99 9.49 4.21 20.60
C ILE A 99 9.63 2.79 21.19
N ILE A 100 10.80 2.16 21.02
CA ILE A 100 11.10 0.85 21.58
C ILE A 100 11.12 0.92 23.12
N ALA A 101 11.80 1.91 23.70
CA ALA A 101 11.87 2.11 25.15
C ALA A 101 10.48 2.29 25.78
N LYS A 102 9.63 3.12 25.16
CA LYS A 102 8.23 3.31 25.56
C LYS A 102 7.43 2.00 25.52
N SER A 103 7.63 1.17 24.49
CA SER A 103 6.98 -0.15 24.40
C SER A 103 7.44 -1.13 25.48
N LEU A 104 8.65 -0.96 26.00
CA LEU A 104 9.25 -1.79 27.05
C LEU A 104 9.07 -1.21 28.46
N GLY A 105 8.43 -0.05 28.60
CA GLY A 105 8.26 0.67 29.87
C GLY A 105 9.58 1.18 30.45
N ILE A 106 10.52 1.61 29.61
CA ILE A 106 11.82 2.18 30.00
C ILE A 106 11.74 3.70 29.92
N GLU A 107 12.10 4.39 31.01
CA GLU A 107 12.28 5.84 31.02
C GLU A 107 13.59 6.23 30.30
N PHE A 108 13.51 7.23 29.40
CA PHE A 108 14.59 7.59 28.47
C PHE A 108 14.91 9.09 28.39
N GLU A 109 14.19 9.96 29.11
CA GLU A 109 14.30 11.44 29.03
C GLU A 109 15.71 11.97 29.32
N ASN A 110 16.45 11.30 30.21
CA ASN A 110 17.80 11.72 30.64
C ASN A 110 18.91 10.77 30.20
N LEU A 111 18.65 9.88 29.25
CA LEU A 111 19.63 8.90 28.77
C LEU A 111 20.25 9.35 27.45
N LEU A 112 21.56 9.16 27.32
CA LEU A 112 22.25 9.20 26.02
C LEU A 112 21.88 7.99 25.18
N ASP A 113 22.05 8.09 23.87
CA ASP A 113 21.63 7.07 22.89
C ASP A 113 22.25 5.69 23.19
N ASP A 114 23.53 5.67 23.60
CA ASP A 114 24.25 4.43 23.90
C ASP A 114 23.78 3.77 25.19
N ASP A 115 23.49 4.57 26.23
CA ASP A 115 22.92 4.09 27.49
C ASP A 115 21.50 3.55 27.27
N LEU A 116 20.71 4.27 26.45
CA LEU A 116 19.35 3.86 26.08
C LEU A 116 19.35 2.52 25.32
N ARG A 117 20.25 2.36 24.34
CA ARG A 117 20.44 1.08 23.61
C ARG A 117 20.81 -0.06 24.54
N THR A 118 21.71 0.19 25.49
CA THR A 118 22.15 -0.81 26.46
C THR A 118 20.98 -1.26 27.34
N LYS A 119 20.21 -0.30 27.87
CA LYS A 119 19.05 -0.56 28.73
C LYS A 119 17.95 -1.33 27.99
N ILE A 120 17.67 -0.96 26.73
CA ILE A 120 16.73 -1.69 25.85
C ILE A 120 17.20 -3.14 25.66
N SER A 121 18.47 -3.33 25.30
CA SER A 121 19.04 -4.65 25.03
C SER A 121 18.98 -5.57 26.25
N GLN A 122 19.26 -5.03 27.43
CA GLN A 122 19.13 -5.76 28.70
C GLN A 122 17.68 -6.17 28.98
N LYS A 123 16.73 -5.24 28.84
CA LYS A 123 15.31 -5.52 29.08
C LYS A 123 14.76 -6.58 28.13
N LEU A 124 15.17 -6.55 26.85
CA LEU A 124 14.80 -7.55 25.85
C LEU A 124 15.33 -8.95 26.18
N LYS A 125 16.58 -9.06 26.65
CA LYS A 125 17.15 -10.34 27.10
C LYS A 125 16.36 -10.92 28.27
N ILE A 126 16.06 -10.10 29.28
CA ILE A 126 15.28 -10.52 30.46
C ILE A 126 13.87 -11.00 30.06
N ASN A 127 13.18 -10.27 29.18
CA ASN A 127 11.85 -10.68 28.73
C ASN A 127 11.92 -12.01 27.95
N LYS A 128 12.92 -12.19 27.08
CA LYS A 128 13.14 -13.43 26.33
C LYS A 128 13.41 -14.64 27.23
N GLU A 129 14.09 -14.45 28.36
CA GLU A 129 14.32 -15.51 29.34
C GLU A 129 13.04 -15.86 30.11
N LYS A 130 12.26 -14.86 30.53
CA LYS A 130 10.97 -15.06 31.19
C LYS A 130 9.94 -15.76 30.30
N ASP A 131 9.96 -15.52 29.00
CA ASP A 131 9.04 -16.17 28.06
C ASP A 131 9.37 -17.65 27.90
N LYS A 132 10.66 -18.04 27.97
CA LYS A 132 11.08 -19.45 27.95
C LYS A 132 10.69 -20.20 29.22
N GLU A 133 10.70 -19.53 30.38
CA GLU A 133 10.37 -20.15 31.67
C GLU A 133 8.86 -20.42 31.83
N LYS A 134 8.00 -19.72 31.09
CA LYS A 134 6.54 -19.93 31.08
C LYS A 134 6.06 -21.03 30.13
N GLU A 135 6.96 -21.57 29.32
CA GLU A 135 6.67 -22.64 28.35
C GLU A 135 6.99 -24.04 28.93
N TYR A 136 7.47 -24.10 30.18
CA TYR A 136 7.65 -25.31 30.99
C TYR A 136 6.64 -25.35 32.15
#